data_AF-A0A5B0WYJ3-F1
#
_entry.id   AF-A0A5B0WYJ3-F1
#
_cell.length_a   1.000
_cell.length_b   1.000
_cell.length_c   1.000
_cell.angle_alpha   90.00
_cell.angle_beta   90.00
_cell.angle_gamma   90.00
#
_symmetry.space_group_name_H-M   'P 1'
#
loop_
_entity.id
_entity.type
_entity.pdbx_description
1 polymer ?
#
loop_
_entity_poly.entity_id
_entity_poly.type
_entity_poly.pdbx_seq_one_letter_code
_entity_poly.pdbx_strand_id
1 'polypeptide(L)'
;MKKFISMLFILIGMISTPAFSANVNSGVVSVHEIKADWKTETNNSELYLYTFKGNLASNCGKPGYQWSKSSDKNINKLLYSAYIQRLEIRVGIENTNCTITTVMIVLN
;
A
#
# COMPACT_ATOMS: atom_id res chain seq x y z
N MET A 1 -30.10 7.78 45.43
CA MET A 1 -30.04 6.66 44.46
C MET A 1 -29.47 7.19 43.12
N LYS A 2 -28.24 7.70 43.05
CA LYS A 2 -27.02 7.01 42.56
C LYS A 2 -27.26 5.58 42.04
N LYS A 3 -27.00 5.34 40.74
CA LYS A 3 -26.60 4.07 40.07
C LYS A 3 -27.21 3.79 38.67
N PHE A 4 -27.40 4.78 37.78
CA PHE A 4 -27.84 4.47 36.40
C PHE A 4 -27.02 5.06 35.24
N ILE A 5 -25.92 5.76 35.48
CA ILE A 5 -25.16 6.42 34.40
C ILE A 5 -23.90 5.63 33.97
N SER A 6 -23.52 4.58 34.70
CA SER A 6 -22.17 3.98 34.53
C SER A 6 -22.06 2.82 33.53
N MET A 7 -23.14 2.40 32.85
CA MET A 7 -23.11 1.15 32.06
C MET A 7 -23.09 1.34 30.54
N LEU A 8 -23.23 2.57 30.03
CA LEU A 8 -23.30 2.83 28.59
C LEU A 8 -21.94 3.15 27.92
N PHE A 9 -20.86 3.30 28.70
CA PHE A 9 -19.53 3.67 28.17
C PHE A 9 -18.59 2.49 27.88
N ILE A 10 -19.01 1.24 28.14
CA ILE A 10 -18.11 0.07 28.01
C ILE A 10 -18.24 -0.62 26.64
N LEU A 11 -19.27 -0.30 25.84
CA LEU A 11 -19.57 -1.04 24.61
C LEU A 11 -18.89 -0.53 23.33
N ILE A 12 -18.08 0.52 23.39
CA ILE A 12 -17.44 1.14 22.20
C ILE A 12 -16.00 0.61 21.99
N GLY A 13 -15.45 -0.15 22.94
CA GLY A 13 -14.03 -0.50 22.97
C GLY A 13 -13.60 -1.75 22.19
N MET A 14 -14.50 -2.48 21.50
CA MET A 14 -14.19 -3.84 21.01
C MET A 14 -14.27 -4.05 19.49
N ILE A 15 -14.51 -3.01 18.69
CA ILE A 15 -14.37 -3.10 17.23
C ILE A 15 -12.95 -2.68 16.82
N SER A 16 -11.93 -3.35 17.38
CA SER A 16 -10.63 -3.37 16.73
C SER A 16 -10.74 -4.33 15.56
N THR A 17 -11.01 -3.79 14.36
CA THR A 17 -10.79 -4.57 13.14
C THR A 17 -9.33 -5.05 13.17
N PRO A 18 -9.05 -6.34 12.91
CA PRO A 18 -7.68 -6.77 12.73
C PRO A 18 -7.11 -5.95 11.58
N ALA A 19 -6.14 -5.08 11.88
CA ALA A 19 -5.32 -4.49 10.85
C ALA A 19 -4.53 -5.64 10.23
N PHE A 20 -5.03 -6.19 9.13
CA PHE A 20 -4.28 -7.13 8.30
C PHE A 20 -3.05 -6.37 7.83
N SER A 21 -1.96 -6.50 8.57
CA SER A 21 -0.64 -6.09 8.11
C SER A 21 -0.33 -6.99 6.94
N ALA A 22 -0.57 -6.47 5.74
CA ALA A 22 -0.23 -7.21 4.53
C ALA A 22 1.29 -7.37 4.52
N ASN A 23 1.76 -8.60 4.45
CA ASN A 23 3.20 -8.85 4.47
C ASN A 23 3.81 -8.48 3.11
N VAL A 24 5.09 -8.12 3.09
CA VAL A 24 5.83 -8.00 1.84
C VAL A 24 5.92 -9.38 1.18
N ASN A 25 5.75 -9.45 -0.13
CA ASN A 25 5.86 -10.69 -0.90
C ASN A 25 6.91 -10.62 -2.02
N SER A 26 7.55 -9.47 -2.22
CA SER A 26 8.68 -9.34 -3.14
C SER A 26 10.03 -9.65 -2.47
N GLY A 27 11.03 -9.94 -3.31
CA GLY A 27 12.43 -9.71 -2.95
C GLY A 27 12.76 -8.21 -2.89
N VAL A 28 14.05 -7.88 -2.93
CA VAL A 28 14.48 -6.49 -3.07
C VAL A 28 14.18 -5.97 -4.48
N VAL A 29 13.53 -4.82 -4.56
CA VAL A 29 13.16 -4.15 -5.82
C VAL A 29 13.44 -2.65 -5.73
N SER A 30 13.42 -1.99 -6.88
CA SER A 30 13.41 -0.52 -6.98
C SER A 30 12.21 -0.06 -7.79
N VAL A 31 11.68 1.13 -7.48
CA VAL A 31 10.61 1.74 -8.28
C VAL A 31 11.17 2.09 -9.66
N HIS A 32 10.56 1.58 -10.72
CA HIS A 32 11.00 1.82 -12.09
C HIS A 32 10.25 2.98 -12.74
N GLU A 33 8.93 3.00 -12.64
CA GLU A 33 8.07 4.03 -13.23
C GLU A 33 6.94 4.38 -12.27
N ILE A 34 6.51 5.65 -12.32
CA ILE A 34 5.35 6.17 -11.58
C ILE A 34 4.45 6.87 -12.59
N LYS A 35 3.15 6.56 -12.54
CA LYS A 35 2.12 7.20 -13.36
C LYS A 35 0.95 7.62 -12.47
N ALA A 36 0.50 8.86 -12.62
CA ALA A 36 -0.75 9.33 -12.03
C ALA A 36 -1.85 9.20 -13.08
N ASP A 37 -2.90 8.42 -12.81
CA ASP A 37 -3.97 8.13 -13.77
C ASP A 37 -5.34 8.39 -13.14
N TRP A 38 -5.51 9.63 -12.66
CA TRP A 38 -6.67 10.08 -11.88
C TRP A 38 -7.93 10.28 -12.72
N LYS A 39 -7.79 10.46 -14.04
CA LYS A 39 -8.90 10.78 -14.96
C LYS A 39 -9.61 9.57 -15.54
N THR A 40 -9.02 8.39 -15.47
CA THR A 40 -9.43 7.27 -16.33
C THR A 40 -10.13 6.13 -15.57
N GLU A 41 -9.96 6.00 -14.25
CA GLU A 41 -10.47 4.81 -13.55
C GLU A 41 -11.32 5.01 -12.28
N THR A 42 -11.25 6.11 -11.52
CA THR A 42 -11.87 6.11 -10.16
C THR A 42 -12.34 7.44 -9.56
N ASN A 43 -12.19 8.60 -10.20
CA ASN A 43 -12.35 9.92 -9.53
C ASN A 43 -11.50 10.04 -8.24
N ASN A 44 -10.44 9.26 -8.10
CA ASN A 44 -9.58 9.26 -6.92
C ASN A 44 -8.26 9.97 -7.26
N SER A 45 -8.06 11.17 -6.70
CA SER A 45 -6.82 11.95 -6.87
C SER A 45 -5.61 11.32 -6.19
N GLU A 46 -5.81 10.33 -5.33
CA GLU A 46 -4.75 9.59 -4.65
C GLU A 46 -4.36 8.31 -5.39
N LEU A 47 -4.98 7.97 -6.53
CA LEU A 47 -4.61 6.77 -7.30
C LEU A 47 -3.33 7.00 -8.12
N TYR A 48 -2.30 6.23 -7.79
CA TYR A 48 -1.05 6.13 -8.54
C TYR A 48 -0.79 4.70 -8.98
N LEU A 49 -0.09 4.60 -10.11
CA LEU A 49 0.32 3.36 -10.74
C LEU A 49 1.84 3.27 -10.73
N TYR A 50 2.36 2.08 -10.45
CA TYR A 50 3.79 1.81 -10.26
C TYR A 50 4.24 0.56 -11.01
N THR A 51 5.47 0.60 -11.51
CA THR A 51 6.24 -0.58 -11.91
C THR A 51 7.54 -0.68 -11.11
N PHE A 52 8.09 -1.88 -10.99
CA PHE A 52 9.29 -2.17 -10.20
C PHE A 52 10.30 -3.01 -10.99
N LYS A 53 11.58 -2.76 -10.74
CA LYS A 53 12.68 -3.63 -11.20
C LYS A 53 13.18 -4.48 -10.03
N GLY A 54 13.26 -5.80 -10.25
CA GLY A 54 13.75 -6.76 -9.27
C GLY A 54 12.86 -8.00 -9.19
N ASN A 55 12.94 -8.72 -8.08
CA ASN A 55 12.20 -9.97 -7.89
C ASN A 55 10.79 -9.72 -7.29
N LEU A 56 9.76 -9.81 -8.13
CA LEU A 56 8.35 -9.69 -7.74
C LEU A 56 7.70 -11.07 -7.61
N ALA A 57 6.68 -11.19 -6.74
CA ALA A 57 5.92 -12.42 -6.57
C ALA A 57 5.04 -12.80 -7.78
N SER A 58 4.72 -11.83 -8.65
CA SER A 58 3.82 -12.01 -9.78
C SER A 58 4.11 -10.99 -10.89
N ASN A 59 3.27 -10.98 -11.93
CA ASN A 59 3.36 -9.99 -13.02
C ASN A 59 2.82 -8.60 -12.63
N CYS A 60 2.23 -8.44 -11.43
CA CYS A 60 1.77 -7.14 -10.94
C CYS A 60 2.95 -6.21 -10.66
N GLY A 61 2.97 -5.05 -11.32
CA GLY A 61 4.05 -4.07 -11.22
C GLY A 61 5.29 -4.45 -12.03
N LYS A 62 5.26 -5.50 -12.86
CA LYS A 62 6.39 -5.84 -13.73
C LYS A 62 6.36 -4.97 -15.00
N PRO A 63 7.47 -4.32 -15.40
CA PRO A 63 7.52 -3.50 -16.61
C PRO A 63 7.10 -4.29 -17.85
N GLY A 64 6.20 -3.72 -18.66
CA GLY A 64 5.61 -4.37 -19.83
C GLY A 64 4.44 -5.32 -19.54
N TYR A 65 4.03 -5.47 -18.28
CA TYR A 65 2.85 -6.25 -17.87
C TYR A 65 1.80 -5.35 -17.20
N GLN A 66 1.11 -5.86 -16.19
CA GLN A 66 0.08 -5.13 -15.45
C GLN A 66 0.72 -4.20 -14.43
N TRP A 67 0.23 -2.96 -14.37
CA TRP A 67 0.69 -1.99 -13.39
C TRP A 67 0.15 -2.35 -12.00
N SER A 68 0.98 -2.10 -10.99
CA SER A 68 0.53 -2.14 -9.60
C SER A 68 -0.04 -0.78 -9.22
N LYS A 69 -1.03 -0.75 -8.33
CA LYS A 69 -1.77 0.46 -8.00
C LYS A 69 -1.87 0.70 -6.51
N SER A 70 -1.87 1.96 -6.11
CA SER A 70 -2.11 2.36 -4.73
C SER A 70 -2.88 3.67 -4.68
N SER A 71 -3.93 3.67 -3.86
CA SER A 71 -4.63 4.87 -3.42
C SER A 71 -4.28 5.27 -1.99
N ASP A 72 -3.37 4.54 -1.32
CA ASP A 72 -2.98 4.85 0.04
C ASP A 72 -1.90 5.94 0.04
N LYS A 73 -2.19 7.06 0.70
CA LYS A 73 -1.30 8.22 0.77
C LYS A 73 0.07 7.91 1.38
N ASN A 74 0.14 7.03 2.38
CA ASN A 74 1.40 6.68 3.04
C ASN A 74 2.25 5.77 2.16
N ILE A 75 1.63 4.77 1.52
CA ILE A 75 2.29 3.92 0.52
C ILE A 75 2.83 4.79 -0.62
N ASN A 76 2.01 5.69 -1.16
CA ASN A 76 2.39 6.55 -2.27
C ASN A 76 3.55 7.48 -1.89
N LYS A 77 3.54 8.02 -0.67
CA LYS A 77 4.64 8.85 -0.15
C LYS A 77 5.96 8.06 -0.04
N LEU A 78 5.91 6.82 0.47
CA LEU A 78 7.10 5.96 0.57
C LEU A 78 7.64 5.58 -0.81
N LEU A 79 6.78 5.21 -1.75
CA LEU A 79 7.18 4.86 -3.12
C LEU A 79 7.77 6.05 -3.86
N TYR A 80 7.17 7.23 -3.73
CA TYR A 80 7.71 8.45 -4.31
C TYR A 80 9.08 8.80 -3.72
N SER A 81 9.21 8.69 -2.39
CA SER A 81 10.48 8.89 -1.70
C SER A 81 11.56 7.90 -2.18
N ALA A 82 11.21 6.62 -2.29
CA ALA A 82 12.11 5.59 -2.78
C ALA A 82 12.55 5.82 -4.24
N TYR A 83 11.63 6.29 -5.09
CA TYR A 83 11.94 6.63 -6.48
C TYR A 83 12.93 7.80 -6.59
N ILE A 84 12.67 8.91 -5.89
CA ILE A 84 13.53 10.11 -5.94
C ILE A 84 14.92 9.83 -5.36
N GLN A 85 14.97 9.10 -4.25
CA GLN A 85 16.22 8.79 -3.54
C GLN A 85 16.93 7.54 -4.08
N ARG A 86 16.34 6.85 -5.07
CA ARG A 86 16.83 5.58 -5.62
C ARG A 86 17.05 4.51 -4.55
N LEU A 87 16.14 4.43 -3.58
CA LEU A 87 16.21 3.46 -2.50
C LEU A 87 15.72 2.09 -2.96
N GLU A 88 16.33 1.07 -2.39
CA GLU A 88 15.85 -0.30 -2.47
C GLU A 88 14.67 -0.50 -1.50
N ILE A 89 13.68 -1.27 -1.94
CA ILE A 89 12.46 -1.53 -1.18
C ILE A 89 12.03 -2.99 -1.29
N ARG A 90 11.13 -3.40 -0.41
CA ARG A 90 10.28 -4.59 -0.56
C ARG A 90 8.83 -4.17 -0.59
N VAL A 91 8.02 -4.84 -1.41
CA VAL A 91 6.61 -4.52 -1.60
C VAL A 91 5.74 -5.75 -1.38
N GLY A 92 4.57 -5.52 -0.79
CA GLY A 92 3.46 -6.45 -0.78
C GLY A 92 2.48 -6.03 -1.86
N ILE A 93 2.18 -6.93 -2.79
CA ILE A 93 1.19 -6.70 -3.85
C ILE A 93 0.15 -7.82 -3.82
N GLU A 94 -1.11 -7.42 -3.70
CA GLU A 94 -2.29 -8.26 -3.83
C GLU A 94 -2.51 -8.57 -5.32
N ASN A 95 -2.58 -9.86 -5.68
CA ASN A 95 -2.48 -10.30 -7.08
C ASN A 95 -3.77 -10.10 -7.91
N THR A 96 -4.95 -10.13 -7.31
CA THR A 96 -6.23 -10.04 -8.04
C THR A 96 -6.41 -8.67 -8.68
N ASN A 97 -6.11 -7.58 -7.96
CA ASN A 97 -6.26 -6.22 -8.47
C ASN A 97 -4.93 -5.49 -8.69
N CYS A 98 -3.80 -6.17 -8.46
CA CYS A 98 -2.46 -5.59 -8.41
C CYS A 98 -2.38 -4.39 -7.44
N THR A 99 -3.09 -4.48 -6.31
CA THR A 99 -3.09 -3.41 -5.30
C THR A 99 -1.87 -3.55 -4.41
N ILE A 100 -1.09 -2.48 -4.26
CA ILE A 100 0.05 -2.44 -3.35
C ILE A 100 -0.52 -2.31 -1.94
N THR A 101 -0.16 -3.24 -1.07
CA THR A 101 -0.69 -3.33 0.29
C THR A 101 0.34 -2.96 1.33
N THR A 102 1.63 -3.05 1.04
CA THR A 102 2.72 -2.68 1.97
C THR A 102 3.99 -2.33 1.23
N VAL A 103 4.78 -1.41 1.81
CA VAL A 103 6.09 -0.98 1.30
C VAL A 103 7.05 -0.87 2.48
N MET A 104 8.22 -1.48 2.34
CA MET A 104 9.31 -1.42 3.30
C MET A 104 10.55 -0.87 2.60
N ILE A 105 11.12 0.21 3.13
CA ILE A 105 12.42 0.71 2.68
C ILE A 105 13.52 -0.18 3.25
N VAL A 106 14.45 -0.61 2.40
CA VAL A 106 15.65 -1.33 2.82
C VAL A 106 16.72 -0.27 3.11
N LEU A 107 17.09 -0.15 4.39
CA LEU A 107 18.22 0.66 4.82
C LEU A 107 19.42 -0.28 4.98
N ASN A 108 20.51 0.03 4.28
CA ASN A 108 21.81 -0.60 4.51
C ASN A 108 22.48 0.01 5.75
#